data_AF-A0AAN9T0S2-F1
#
_entry.id   AF-A0AAN9T0S2-F1
#
_cell.length_a   1.000
_cell.length_b   1.000
_cell.length_c   1.000
_cell.angle_alpha   90.00
_cell.angle_beta   90.00
_cell.angle_gamma   90.00
#
_symmetry.space_group_name_H-M   'P 1'
#
loop_
_entity.id
_entity.type
_entity.pdbx_description
1 polymer ?
#
loop_
_entity_poly.entity_id
_entity_poly.type
_entity_poly.pdbx_seq_one_letter_code
_entity_poly.pdbx_strand_id
1 'polypeptide(L)'
;MDVKKIVVVVEDVDAARTALQWALRNIIRHGDTVTLLHVYESTRSRNRTKARVLRLNGYKLALSFQDICNNYHNTKVEIIVTEGDQEGTKIATTVREIGASMLVVGLHDCSFLYKLEMGHSHNSIASIFNCKVFAIKQPRVSSVRPMIPAESVLDSSTNMDFSQIDVSRLQVPPTPPPKIPYRICPNPSAIIWRSSKSRGK
;
A
#
# COMPACT_ATOMS: atom_id res chain seq x y z
N MET A 1 -14.72 21.43 0.20
CA MET A 1 -13.83 20.26 0.01
C MET A 1 -14.08 19.32 1.17
N ASP A 2 -14.37 18.06 0.92
CA ASP A 2 -14.70 17.10 1.98
C ASP A 2 -13.43 16.74 2.76
N VAL A 3 -13.44 17.02 4.06
CA VAL A 3 -12.36 16.67 4.99
C VAL A 3 -12.29 15.15 5.08
N LYS A 4 -11.12 14.57 4.78
CA LYS A 4 -10.94 13.12 4.83
C LYS A 4 -10.32 12.67 6.14
N LYS A 5 -10.80 11.54 6.63
CA LYS A 5 -10.13 10.77 7.68
C LYS A 5 -9.25 9.72 7.02
N ILE A 6 -7.96 9.76 7.33
CA ILE A 6 -6.93 8.89 6.77
C ILE A 6 -6.29 8.17 7.95
N VAL A 7 -6.36 6.84 7.96
CA VAL A 7 -5.71 6.02 8.99
C VAL A 7 -4.39 5.50 8.45
N VAL A 8 -3.33 5.61 9.24
CA VAL A 8 -2.01 5.05 8.93
C VAL A 8 -1.66 4.03 10.01
N VAL A 9 -1.37 2.80 9.60
CA VAL A 9 -0.94 1.74 10.54
C VAL A 9 0.52 1.96 10.92
N VAL A 10 0.77 1.97 12.23
CA VAL A 10 2.08 2.22 12.82
C VAL A 10 2.67 0.92 13.34
N GLU A 11 3.76 0.50 12.70
CA GLU A 11 4.57 -0.66 13.06
C GLU A 11 6.03 -0.22 13.20
N ASP A 12 6.83 -0.96 13.98
CA ASP A 12 8.25 -0.66 14.17
C ASP A 12 9.09 -1.25 13.02
N VAL A 13 8.75 -0.84 11.80
CA VAL A 13 9.37 -1.28 10.55
C VAL A 13 9.52 -0.09 9.61
N ASP A 14 10.61 -0.04 8.85
CA ASP A 14 10.89 1.06 7.91
C ASP A 14 9.83 1.18 6.79
N ALA A 15 9.19 0.07 6.42
CA ALA A 15 8.07 0.06 5.49
C ALA A 15 6.91 0.94 5.97
N ALA A 16 6.59 0.93 7.26
CA ALA A 16 5.51 1.76 7.83
C ALA A 16 5.89 3.25 7.82
N ARG A 17 7.15 3.59 8.13
CA ARG A 17 7.66 4.98 8.02
C ARG A 17 7.60 5.48 6.57
N THR A 18 8.00 4.61 5.63
CA THR A 18 7.95 4.89 4.18
C THR A 18 6.51 5.12 3.71
N ALA A 19 5.57 4.31 4.20
CA ALA A 19 4.14 4.45 3.89
C ALA A 19 3.57 5.79 4.37
N LEU A 20 3.91 6.21 5.60
CA LEU A 20 3.52 7.51 6.13
C LEU A 20 4.09 8.65 5.28
N GLN A 21 5.39 8.61 4.95
CA GLN A 21 6.02 9.62 4.10
C GLN A 21 5.37 9.69 2.71
N TRP A 22 5.06 8.54 2.11
CA TRP A 22 4.35 8.47 0.84
C TRP A 22 2.96 9.10 0.97
N ALA A 23 2.21 8.79 2.03
CA ALA A 23 0.88 9.35 2.25
C ALA A 23 0.91 10.88 2.40
N LEU A 24 1.86 11.40 3.18
CA LEU A 24 2.03 12.84 3.40
C LEU A 24 2.33 13.61 2.11
N ARG A 25 3.05 12.98 1.17
CA ARG A 25 3.41 13.59 -0.11
C ARG A 25 2.33 13.48 -1.18
N ASN A 26 1.52 12.42 -1.17
CA ASN A 26 0.67 12.08 -2.31
C ASN A 26 -0.83 12.24 -2.06
N ILE A 27 -1.32 11.94 -0.86
CA ILE A 27 -2.77 11.85 -0.60
C ILE A 27 -3.27 12.84 0.46
N ILE A 28 -2.45 13.18 1.46
CA ILE A 28 -2.85 14.03 2.58
C ILE A 28 -2.84 15.50 2.13
N ARG A 29 -3.96 16.20 2.37
CA ARG A 29 -4.15 17.61 2.04
C ARG A 29 -4.42 18.44 3.30
N HIS A 30 -4.42 19.75 3.13
CA HIS A 30 -4.82 20.69 4.17
C HIS A 30 -6.24 20.38 4.67
N GLY A 31 -6.40 20.25 5.98
CA GLY A 31 -7.68 19.98 6.63
C GLY A 31 -8.00 18.51 6.83
N ASP A 32 -7.27 17.58 6.19
CA ASP A 32 -7.42 16.16 6.45
C ASP A 32 -6.96 15.81 7.87
N THR A 33 -7.59 14.77 8.43
CA THR A 33 -7.23 14.21 9.73
C THR A 33 -6.49 12.90 9.53
N VAL A 34 -5.25 12.84 10.01
CA VAL A 34 -4.37 11.67 9.96
C VAL A 34 -4.41 10.99 11.31
N THR A 35 -4.92 9.77 11.37
CA THR A 35 -4.95 8.96 12.58
C THR A 35 -3.85 7.92 12.52
N LEU A 36 -2.86 8.04 13.41
CA LEU A 36 -1.78 7.09 13.61
C LEU A 36 -2.30 5.96 14.51
N LEU A 37 -2.50 4.78 13.93
CA LEU A 37 -3.06 3.61 14.62
C LEU A 37 -1.96 2.58 14.90
N HIS A 38 -1.68 2.35 16.18
CA HIS A 38 -0.84 1.23 16.62
C HIS A 38 -1.67 0.18 17.35
N VAL A 39 -1.53 -1.07 16.95
CA VAL A 39 -2.15 -2.22 17.62
C VAL A 39 -1.07 -3.06 18.27
N TYR A 40 -1.13 -3.18 19.60
CA TYR A 40 -0.23 -4.06 20.34
C TYR A 40 -0.91 -5.39 20.63
N GLU A 41 -0.11 -6.44 20.70
CA GLU A 41 -0.61 -7.81 20.87
C GLU A 41 -1.27 -8.00 22.24
N SER A 42 -2.47 -8.57 22.22
CA SER A 42 -3.16 -9.05 23.41
C SER A 42 -2.38 -10.20 24.05
N THR A 43 -1.95 -10.03 25.30
CA THR A 43 -1.27 -11.10 26.03
C THR A 43 -2.28 -12.08 26.62
N ARG A 44 -2.16 -13.38 26.31
CA ARG A 44 -3.03 -14.44 26.89
C ARG A 44 -3.08 -14.42 28.43
N SER A 45 -2.00 -13.95 29.06
CA SER A 45 -1.94 -13.67 30.49
C SER A 45 -2.49 -12.27 30.77
N ARG A 46 -3.48 -12.14 31.68
CA ARG A 46 -4.02 -10.86 32.18
C ARG A 46 -3.02 -10.08 33.07
N ASN A 47 -1.73 -10.09 32.75
CA ASN A 47 -0.75 -9.30 33.47
C ASN A 47 -0.90 -7.82 33.06
N ARG A 48 -1.63 -7.07 33.89
CA ARG A 48 -1.90 -5.64 33.69
C ARG A 48 -0.63 -4.81 33.56
N THR A 49 0.45 -5.18 34.25
CA THR A 49 1.73 -4.47 34.16
C THR A 49 2.34 -4.63 32.77
N LYS A 50 2.34 -5.85 32.22
CA LYS A 50 2.84 -6.12 30.87
C LYS A 50 2.02 -5.37 29.81
N ALA A 51 0.70 -5.38 29.91
CA ALA A 51 -0.18 -4.66 28.99
C ALA A 51 0.06 -3.13 29.03
N ARG A 52 0.28 -2.56 30.23
CA ARG A 52 0.65 -1.14 30.38
C ARG A 52 1.95 -0.80 29.68
N VAL A 53 2.98 -1.65 29.81
CA VAL A 53 4.27 -1.44 29.14
C VAL A 53 4.11 -1.48 27.62
N LEU A 54 3.37 -2.46 27.08
CA LEU A 54 3.11 -2.55 25.64
C LEU A 54 2.37 -1.32 25.11
N ARG A 55 1.35 -0.84 25.83
CA ARG A 55 0.62 0.38 25.48
C ARG A 55 1.52 1.62 25.49
N LEU A 56 2.40 1.75 26.49
CA LEU A 56 3.36 2.86 26.57
C LEU A 56 4.37 2.81 25.43
N ASN A 57 4.89 1.63 25.10
CA ASN A 57 5.81 1.44 23.98
C ASN A 57 5.14 1.78 22.65
N GLY A 58 3.90 1.33 22.44
CA GLY A 58 3.11 1.66 21.27
C GLY A 58 2.83 3.15 21.13
N TYR A 59 2.54 3.84 22.24
CA TYR A 59 2.38 5.29 22.24
C TYR A 59 3.69 6.02 21.92
N LYS A 60 4.82 5.58 22.48
CA LYS A 60 6.15 6.12 22.15
C LYS A 60 6.49 5.93 20.67
N LEU A 61 6.15 4.78 20.09
CA LEU A 61 6.33 4.51 18.67
C LEU A 61 5.48 5.46 17.82
N ALA A 62 4.19 5.64 18.16
CA ALA A 62 3.30 6.56 17.46
C ALA A 62 3.75 8.02 17.56
N LEU A 63 4.32 8.45 18.69
CA LEU A 63 4.96 9.77 18.80
C LEU A 63 6.09 9.95 17.79
N SER A 64 6.94 8.93 17.61
CA SER A 64 8.01 9.01 16.60
C SER A 64 7.49 9.14 15.16
N PHE A 65 6.27 8.68 14.88
CA PHE A 65 5.60 8.87 13.59
C PHE A 65 4.96 10.26 13.51
N GLN A 66 4.42 10.77 14.62
CA GLN A 66 3.91 12.14 14.70
C GLN A 66 5.01 13.17 14.40
N ASP A 67 6.24 12.94 14.85
CA ASP A 67 7.39 13.80 14.53
C ASP A 67 7.64 13.91 13.02
N ILE A 68 7.36 12.85 12.25
CA ILE A 68 7.45 12.87 10.77
C ILE A 68 6.38 13.80 10.20
N CYS A 69 5.15 13.76 10.74
CA CYS A 69 4.04 14.61 10.33
C CYS A 69 4.29 16.09 10.66
N ASN A 70 5.02 16.42 11.73
CA ASN A 70 5.32 17.80 12.13
C ASN A 70 6.07 18.59 11.04
N ASN A 71 6.77 17.91 10.12
CA ASN A 71 7.40 18.54 8.96
C ASN A 71 6.39 19.04 7.91
N TYR A 72 5.13 18.61 8.00
CA TYR A 72 4.05 18.95 7.08
C TYR A 72 3.03 19.86 7.79
N HIS A 73 3.06 21.14 7.42
CA HIS A 73 2.21 22.16 8.00
C HIS A 73 0.72 21.86 7.75
N ASN A 74 -0.13 22.15 8.74
CA ASN A 74 -1.59 22.13 8.65
C ASN A 74 -2.26 20.75 8.47
N THR A 75 -1.64 19.68 8.99
CA THR A 75 -2.29 18.36 9.11
C THR A 75 -2.72 18.11 10.56
N LYS A 76 -3.97 17.68 10.78
CA LYS A 76 -4.44 17.29 12.11
C LYS A 76 -4.00 15.84 12.37
N VAL A 77 -3.12 15.63 13.34
CA VAL A 77 -2.64 14.29 13.68
C VAL A 77 -3.25 13.81 14.99
N GLU A 78 -3.83 12.61 14.97
CA GLU A 78 -4.40 11.93 16.14
C GLU A 78 -3.67 10.60 16.35
N ILE A 79 -3.47 10.20 17.61
CA ILE A 79 -2.82 8.93 17.96
C ILE A 79 -3.82 8.01 18.63
N ILE A 80 -3.93 6.79 18.12
CA ILE A 80 -4.74 5.72 18.71
C ILE A 80 -3.85 4.52 18.95
N VAL A 81 -3.81 4.07 20.20
CA VAL A 81 -3.08 2.87 20.63
C VAL A 81 -4.07 1.92 21.28
N THR A 82 -4.27 0.75 20.67
CA THR A 82 -5.28 -0.22 21.10
C THR A 82 -4.70 -1.62 21.21
N GLU A 83 -5.26 -2.41 22.12
CA GLU A 83 -4.98 -3.84 22.22
C GLU A 83 -5.73 -4.59 21.11
N GLY A 84 -5.08 -5.54 20.46
CA GLY A 84 -5.68 -6.34 19.41
C GLY A 84 -5.02 -7.69 19.15
N ASP A 85 -5.63 -8.40 18.22
CA ASP A 85 -5.21 -9.68 17.67
C ASP A 85 -4.16 -9.51 16.57
N GLN A 86 -3.31 -10.51 16.38
CA GLN A 86 -2.34 -10.52 15.27
C GLN A 86 -3.01 -10.74 13.90
N GLU A 87 -4.29 -11.12 13.85
CA GLU A 87 -5.02 -11.43 12.61
C GLU A 87 -5.55 -10.17 11.92
N GLY A 88 -5.43 -8.99 12.56
CA GLY A 88 -5.81 -7.70 11.96
C GLY A 88 -7.30 -7.37 12.08
N THR A 89 -8.09 -8.20 12.75
CA THR A 89 -9.53 -7.96 12.95
C THR A 89 -9.76 -6.68 13.73
N LYS A 90 -9.00 -6.46 14.80
CA LYS A 90 -9.07 -5.22 15.59
C LYS A 90 -8.73 -3.98 14.79
N ILE A 91 -7.80 -4.07 13.84
CA ILE A 91 -7.47 -2.96 12.94
C ILE A 91 -8.70 -2.64 12.08
N ALA A 92 -9.32 -3.66 11.48
CA ALA A 92 -10.52 -3.49 10.66
C ALA A 92 -11.72 -2.91 11.42
N THR A 93 -11.95 -3.32 12.67
CA THR A 93 -13.03 -2.72 13.49
C THR A 93 -12.73 -1.26 13.80
N THR A 94 -11.50 -0.96 14.22
CA THR A 94 -11.10 0.40 14.62
C THR A 94 -11.14 1.37 13.44
N VAL A 95 -10.68 0.95 12.26
CA VAL A 95 -10.74 1.74 11.01
C VAL A 95 -12.19 2.06 10.62
N ARG A 96 -13.10 1.10 10.77
CA ARG A 96 -14.54 1.29 10.51
C ARG A 96 -15.18 2.24 11.53
N GLU A 97 -14.87 2.10 12.81
CA GLU A 97 -15.36 2.99 13.88
C GLU A 97 -14.90 4.44 13.69
N ILE A 98 -13.67 4.65 13.23
CA ILE A 98 -13.16 5.99 12.88
C ILE A 98 -13.94 6.59 11.71
N GLY A 99 -14.49 5.74 10.82
CA GLY A 99 -15.08 6.17 9.55
C GLY A 99 -14.00 6.63 8.58
N ALA A 100 -12.89 5.89 8.52
CA ALA A 100 -11.78 6.22 7.63
C ALA A 100 -12.21 6.16 6.16
N SER A 101 -11.79 7.15 5.37
CA SER A 101 -11.97 7.13 3.92
C SER A 101 -10.82 6.40 3.20
N MET A 102 -9.65 6.34 3.84
CA MET A 102 -8.44 5.70 3.35
C MET A 102 -7.66 5.06 4.51
N LEU A 103 -7.09 3.90 4.24
CA LEU A 103 -6.16 3.18 5.11
C LEU A 103 -4.81 3.06 4.41
N VAL A 104 -3.72 3.41 5.10
CA VAL A 104 -2.35 3.30 4.60
C VAL A 104 -1.56 2.33 5.47
N VAL A 105 -0.85 1.41 4.83
CA VAL A 105 -0.09 0.34 5.48
C VAL A 105 1.29 0.22 4.83
N GLY A 106 2.33 -0.01 5.63
CA GLY A 106 3.63 -0.42 5.12
C GLY A 106 3.61 -1.91 4.78
N LEU A 107 3.85 -2.27 3.52
CA LEU A 107 3.89 -3.66 3.07
C LEU A 107 5.29 -4.25 3.30
N HIS A 108 5.36 -5.26 4.17
CA HIS A 108 6.55 -6.04 4.51
C HIS A 108 6.17 -7.50 4.78
N ASP A 109 7.14 -8.41 4.86
CA ASP A 109 6.91 -9.87 4.88
C ASP A 109 6.04 -10.36 6.06
N CYS A 110 6.00 -9.60 7.14
CA CYS A 110 5.25 -9.89 8.37
C CYS A 110 4.02 -8.97 8.56
N SER A 111 3.60 -8.23 7.54
CA SER A 111 2.48 -7.29 7.65
C SER A 111 1.19 -7.99 8.04
N PHE A 112 0.37 -7.32 8.85
CA PHE A 112 -0.94 -7.85 9.24
C PHE A 112 -1.85 -8.12 8.03
N LEU A 113 -1.66 -7.41 6.90
CA LEU A 113 -2.46 -7.60 5.68
C LEU A 113 -2.41 -9.05 5.19
N TYR A 114 -1.23 -9.68 5.17
CA TYR A 114 -1.10 -11.08 4.78
C TYR A 114 -1.85 -12.00 5.75
N LYS A 115 -1.75 -11.74 7.05
CA LYS A 115 -2.46 -12.51 8.08
C LYS A 115 -3.98 -12.37 7.96
N LEU A 116 -4.45 -11.15 7.71
CA LEU A 116 -5.86 -10.82 7.55
C LEU A 116 -6.47 -11.52 6.32
N GLU A 117 -5.73 -11.54 5.21
CA GLU A 117 -6.15 -12.19 3.97
C GLU A 117 -6.22 -13.72 4.11
N MET A 118 -5.23 -14.32 4.76
CA MET A 118 -5.26 -15.76 5.06
C MET A 118 -6.40 -16.16 6.00
N GLY A 119 -6.75 -15.30 6.97
CA GLY A 119 -7.84 -15.54 7.93
C GLY A 119 -9.24 -15.31 7.38
N HIS A 120 -9.40 -14.47 6.34
CA HIS A 120 -10.70 -14.05 5.80
C HIS A 120 -10.86 -14.38 4.31
N SER A 121 -10.40 -15.57 3.91
CA SER A 121 -10.26 -16.09 2.53
C SER A 121 -11.44 -15.92 1.54
N HIS A 122 -12.61 -15.45 1.99
CA HIS A 122 -13.81 -15.26 1.18
C HIS A 122 -14.25 -13.80 1.01
N ASN A 123 -13.64 -12.82 1.70
CA ASN A 123 -14.00 -11.40 1.57
C ASN A 123 -12.84 -10.56 1.01
N SER A 124 -13.13 -9.69 0.04
CA SER A 124 -12.16 -8.73 -0.48
C SER A 124 -11.73 -7.75 0.62
N ILE A 125 -10.44 -7.41 0.70
CA ILE A 125 -9.88 -6.49 1.70
C ILE A 125 -10.62 -5.15 1.76
N ALA A 126 -11.05 -4.62 0.60
CA ALA A 126 -11.82 -3.38 0.55
C ALA A 126 -13.18 -3.50 1.28
N SER A 127 -13.81 -4.68 1.23
CA SER A 127 -15.05 -4.97 1.97
C SER A 127 -14.83 -5.12 3.47
N ILE A 128 -13.64 -5.51 3.91
CA ILE A 128 -13.30 -5.66 5.33
C ILE A 128 -13.19 -4.28 6.00
N PHE A 129 -12.59 -3.32 5.31
CA PHE A 129 -12.31 -1.98 5.84
C PHE A 129 -13.36 -0.91 5.47
N ASN A 130 -14.21 -1.16 4.48
CA ASN A 130 -15.15 -0.18 3.90
C ASN A 130 -14.46 1.13 3.44
N CYS A 131 -13.18 1.07 3.06
CA CYS A 131 -12.40 2.23 2.63
C CYS A 131 -11.30 1.83 1.63
N LYS A 132 -10.66 2.83 1.02
CA LYS A 132 -9.55 2.59 0.08
C LYS A 132 -8.29 2.21 0.84
N VAL A 133 -7.66 1.09 0.50
CA VAL A 133 -6.44 0.60 1.16
C VAL A 133 -5.22 0.83 0.26
N PHE A 134 -4.19 1.47 0.81
CA PHE A 134 -2.89 1.68 0.17
C PHE A 134 -1.82 0.87 0.90
N ALA A 135 -1.37 -0.22 0.29
CA ALA A 135 -0.24 -1.01 0.77
C ALA A 135 1.05 -0.52 0.09
N ILE A 136 1.91 0.16 0.84
CA ILE A 136 3.12 0.79 0.31
C ILE A 136 4.32 -0.09 0.58
N LYS A 137 4.91 -0.63 -0.48
CA LYS A 137 6.15 -1.40 -0.39
C LYS A 137 7.35 -0.47 -0.25
N GLN A 138 8.25 -0.77 0.68
CA GLN A 138 9.52 -0.06 0.77
C GLN A 138 10.37 -0.35 -0.48
N PRO A 139 10.93 0.68 -1.14
CA PRO A 139 11.88 0.46 -2.24
C PRO A 139 13.06 -0.37 -1.73
N ARG A 140 13.33 -1.50 -2.37
CA ARG A 140 14.54 -2.28 -2.07
C ARG A 140 15.74 -1.46 -2.51
N VAL A 141 16.56 -0.99 -1.58
CA VAL A 141 17.92 -0.57 -1.90
C VAL A 141 18.65 -1.82 -2.36
N SER A 142 18.80 -1.98 -3.68
CA SER A 142 19.63 -3.02 -4.24
C SER A 142 21.06 -2.78 -3.77
N SER A 143 21.47 -3.45 -2.69
CA SER A 143 22.87 -3.77 -2.47
C SER A 143 23.37 -4.41 -3.76
N VAL A 144 24.33 -3.75 -4.41
CA VAL A 144 24.93 -4.16 -5.68
C VAL A 144 25.40 -5.60 -5.53
N ARG A 145 24.65 -6.56 -6.08
CA ARG A 145 25.17 -7.89 -6.38
C ARG A 145 25.67 -7.86 -7.83
N PRO A 146 26.85 -8.44 -8.13
CA PRO A 146 27.38 -8.47 -9.48
C PRO A 146 26.38 -9.12 -10.44
N MET A 147 26.32 -8.57 -11.65
CA MET A 147 25.45 -8.95 -12.76
C MET A 147 25.37 -10.48 -12.92
N ILE A 148 24.16 -11.01 -12.81
CA ILE A 148 23.74 -12.23 -13.51
C ILE A 148 22.50 -11.83 -14.32
N PRO A 149 22.43 -12.14 -15.63
CA PRO A 149 21.29 -11.81 -16.46
C PRO A 149 20.00 -12.38 -15.86
N ALA A 150 18.92 -11.60 -15.97
CA ALA A 150 17.61 -11.92 -15.44
C ALA A 150 17.05 -13.22 -16.03
N GLU A 151 17.25 -14.33 -15.31
CA GLU A 151 16.22 -15.35 -15.22
C GLU A 151 15.33 -14.99 -14.04
N SER A 152 14.05 -14.88 -14.35
CA SER A 152 12.95 -14.74 -13.40
C SER A 152 13.02 -15.87 -12.38
N VAL A 153 13.73 -15.63 -11.27
CA VAL A 153 13.55 -16.42 -10.06
C VAL A 153 12.15 -16.11 -9.58
N LEU A 154 11.30 -17.10 -9.86
CA LEU A 154 9.91 -17.24 -9.49
C LEU A 154 9.80 -17.09 -7.96
N ASP A 155 9.61 -15.86 -7.47
CA ASP A 155 9.18 -15.65 -6.09
C ASP A 155 7.75 -16.17 -5.99
N SER A 156 7.62 -17.19 -5.15
CA SER A 156 6.46 -18.03 -4.95
C SER A 156 5.15 -17.26 -4.85
N SER A 157 4.19 -17.73 -5.64
CA SER A 157 2.80 -17.34 -5.71
C SER A 157 2.12 -17.24 -4.33
N THR A 158 1.81 -16.02 -3.92
CA THR A 158 0.44 -15.72 -3.50
C THR A 158 -0.13 -14.76 -4.54
N ASN A 159 -1.04 -15.28 -5.36
CA ASN A 159 -1.80 -14.50 -6.33
C ASN A 159 -2.74 -13.59 -5.53
N MET A 160 -2.27 -12.37 -5.23
CA MET A 160 -3.00 -11.40 -4.44
C MET A 160 -3.31 -10.24 -5.38
N ASP A 161 -4.60 -9.96 -5.58
CA ASP A 161 -5.15 -8.99 -6.53
C ASP A 161 -4.90 -7.52 -6.08
N PHE A 162 -3.65 -7.20 -5.72
CA PHE A 162 -3.25 -5.81 -5.51
C PHE A 162 -2.88 -5.21 -6.86
N SER A 163 -3.54 -4.11 -7.23
CA SER A 163 -3.05 -3.24 -8.29
C SER A 163 -1.76 -2.56 -7.82
N GLN A 164 -0.63 -3.26 -7.97
CA GLN A 164 0.70 -2.77 -7.67
C GLN A 164 1.10 -1.75 -8.74
N ILE A 165 1.11 -0.47 -8.38
CA ILE A 165 1.66 0.57 -9.24
C ILE A 165 3.17 0.63 -8.97
N ASP A 166 3.96 -0.01 -9.84
CA ASP A 166 5.41 0.13 -9.79
C ASP A 166 5.81 1.51 -10.33
N VAL A 167 6.18 2.42 -9.43
CA VAL A 167 6.64 3.77 -9.78
C VAL A 167 8.15 3.77 -10.06
N SER A 168 8.80 2.60 -10.08
CA SER A 168 10.20 2.45 -10.44
C SER A 168 10.38 2.80 -11.92
N ARG A 169 10.71 4.06 -12.18
CA ARG A 169 11.18 4.59 -13.47
C ARG A 169 10.11 4.66 -14.58
N LEU A 170 9.19 5.61 -14.43
CA LEU A 170 8.86 6.47 -15.57
C LEU A 170 10.10 7.34 -15.93
N GLN A 171 11.20 6.69 -16.28
CA GLN A 171 12.31 7.35 -16.95
C GLN A 171 11.86 7.53 -18.39
N VAL A 172 11.46 8.76 -18.72
CA VAL A 172 11.50 9.20 -20.11
C VAL A 172 12.97 9.05 -20.53
N PRO A 173 13.29 8.19 -21.52
CA PRO A 173 14.65 8.06 -21.99
C PRO A 173 15.17 9.45 -22.39
N PRO A 174 16.39 9.87 -21.97
CA PRO A 174 16.93 11.17 -22.33
C PRO A 174 17.09 11.35 -23.85
N THR A 175 17.04 10.24 -24.60
CA THR A 175 17.00 10.21 -26.06
C THR A 175 15.79 9.41 -26.53
N PRO A 176 14.91 9.97 -27.38
CA PRO A 176 13.85 9.18 -27.99
C PRO A 176 14.47 8.01 -28.77
N PRO A 177 13.85 6.81 -28.76
CA PRO A 177 14.32 5.71 -29.59
C PRO A 177 14.38 6.18 -31.05
N PRO A 178 15.41 5.79 -31.82
CA PRO A 178 15.51 6.16 -33.23
C PRO A 178 14.20 5.73 -33.92
N LYS A 179 13.56 6.69 -34.60
CA LYS A 179 12.31 6.44 -35.32
C LYS A 179 12.58 5.30 -36.30
N ILE A 180 11.92 4.16 -36.11
CA ILE A 180 11.89 3.12 -37.12
C ILE A 180 11.24 3.77 -38.34
N PRO A 181 11.94 3.93 -39.48
CA PRO A 181 11.29 4.45 -40.67
C PRO A 181 10.20 3.45 -41.02
N TYR A 182 8.96 3.91 -41.01
CA TYR A 182 7.84 3.15 -41.54
C TYR A 182 8.24 2.71 -42.95
N ARG A 183 8.36 1.40 -43.15
CA ARG A 183 8.33 0.86 -44.51
C ARG A 183 6.93 1.15 -45.00
N ILE A 184 6.79 2.26 -45.73
CA ILE A 184 5.64 2.50 -46.59
C ILE A 184 5.53 1.23 -47.43
N CYS A 185 4.45 0.48 -47.25
CA CYS A 185 4.21 -0.74 -47.99
C CYS A 185 4.41 -0.41 -49.48
N PRO A 186 5.40 -1.00 -50.17
CA PRO A 186 5.74 -0.61 -51.54
C PRO A 186 4.67 -1.02 -52.55
N ASN A 187 3.58 -1.65 -52.10
CA ASN A 187 2.49 -2.09 -52.96
C ASN A 187 1.13 -1.67 -52.36
N PRO A 188 0.37 -0.77 -53.01
CA PRO A 188 -0.98 -0.39 -52.59
C PRO A 188 -1.99 -1.55 -52.67
N SER A 189 -1.61 -2.70 -53.25
CA SER A 189 -2.45 -3.90 -53.39
C SER A 189 -2.36 -4.87 -52.21
N ALA A 190 -1.44 -4.65 -51.25
CA ALA A 190 -1.22 -5.56 -50.12
C ALA A 190 -2.28 -5.44 -49.01
N ILE A 191 -3.15 -4.42 -49.07
CA ILE A 191 -4.28 -4.26 -48.15
C ILE A 191 -5.44 -5.13 -48.67
N ILE A 192 -5.38 -6.43 -48.38
CA ILE A 192 -6.47 -7.35 -48.68
C ILE A 192 -7.62 -7.04 -47.72
N TRP A 193 -8.57 -6.24 -48.17
CA TRP A 193 -9.87 -6.10 -47.53
C TRP A 193 -10.63 -7.43 -47.66
N ARG A 194 -10.65 -8.24 -46.59
CA ARG A 194 -11.60 -9.35 -46.50
C ARG A 194 -12.98 -8.78 -46.21
N SER A 195 -13.77 -8.50 -47.25
CA SER A 195 -15.20 -8.30 -47.09
C SER A 195 -15.85 -9.63 -46.69
N SER A 196 -16.45 -9.71 -45.51
CA SER A 196 -17.28 -10.85 -45.13
C SER A 196 -18.50 -10.90 -46.06
N LYS A 197 -18.68 -12.02 -46.77
CA LYS A 197 -19.93 -12.28 -47.48
C LYS A 197 -21.04 -12.53 -46.45
N SER A 198 -22.01 -11.63 -46.42
CA SER A 198 -23.31 -11.85 -45.77
C SER A 198 -23.98 -13.08 -46.38
N ARG A 199 -24.39 -14.04 -45.55
CA ARG A 199 -25.26 -15.15 -45.94
C ARG A 199 -26.66 -14.59 -46.20
N GLY A 200 -27.17 -14.75 -47.42
CA GLY A 200 -28.52 -14.34 -47.77
C GLY A 200 -29.18 -15.34 -48.74
N LYS A 201 -30.14 -16.08 -48.18
CA LYS A 201 -31.16 -16.99 -48.75
C LYS A 201 -30.69 -18.27 -49.42
#